data_AF-A0A5J4R6J3-F1
#
_entry.id   AF-A0A5J4R6J3-F1
#
_cell.length_a   1.000
_cell.length_b   1.000
_cell.length_c   1.000
_cell.angle_alpha   90.00
_cell.angle_beta   90.00
_cell.angle_gamma   90.00
#
_symmetry.space_group_name_H-M   'P 1'
#
loop_
_entity.id
_entity.type
_entity.pdbx_description
1 polymer ?
#
loop_
_entity_poly.entity_id
_entity_poly.type
_entity_poly.pdbx_seq_one_letter_code
_entity_poly.pdbx_strand_id
1 'polypeptide(L)'
;MLTPDKIIAIFCMADDFCKEFDLAVQKHQIDTPDKKHYERSSRMSDSEIITILIGFHFGTFRNFKHYYLFYVQKHLRGEFPNLVS
;
A
#
# COMPACT_ATOMS: atom_id res chain seq x y z
N MET A 1 18.97 -4.22 1.50
CA MET A 1 17.98 -3.59 2.41
C MET A 1 17.39 -2.38 1.73
N LEU A 2 16.09 -2.12 1.90
CA LEU A 2 15.49 -0.86 1.46
C LEU A 2 16.04 0.27 2.34
N THR A 3 16.58 1.30 1.72
CA THR A 3 16.94 2.54 2.43
C THR A 3 15.69 3.42 2.55
N PRO A 4 15.62 4.33 3.53
CA PRO A 4 14.52 5.29 3.65
C PRO A 4 14.23 6.03 2.35
N ASP A 5 15.28 6.51 1.66
CA ASP A 5 15.13 7.21 0.37
C ASP A 5 14.44 6.37 -0.71
N LYS A 6 14.70 5.05 -0.74
CA LYS A 6 14.04 4.14 -1.66
C LYS A 6 12.58 3.90 -1.28
N ILE A 7 12.27 3.80 0.01
CA ILE A 7 10.88 3.68 0.49
C ILE A 7 10.10 4.93 0.06
N ILE A 8 10.65 6.12 0.30
CA ILE A 8 10.03 7.40 -0.07
C ILE A 8 9.82 7.48 -1.58
N ALA A 9 10.82 7.14 -2.39
CA ALA A 9 10.70 7.17 -3.84
C ALA A 9 9.59 6.22 -4.35
N ILE A 10 9.51 5.01 -3.81
CA ILE A 10 8.45 4.05 -4.15
C ILE A 10 7.09 4.59 -3.71
N PHE A 11 7.00 5.15 -2.50
CA PHE A 11 5.77 5.73 -1.98
C PHE A 11 5.25 6.88 -2.85
N CYS A 12 6.11 7.82 -3.25
CA CYS A 12 5.71 8.91 -4.14
C CYS A 12 5.15 8.39 -5.47
N MET A 13 5.82 7.41 -6.08
CA MET A 13 5.33 6.79 -7.33
C MET A 13 3.99 6.06 -7.12
N ALA A 14 3.84 5.34 -6.01
CA ALA A 14 2.60 4.64 -5.68
C ALA A 14 1.46 5.62 -5.39
N ASP A 15 1.75 6.72 -4.71
CA ASP A 15 0.77 7.74 -4.35
C ASP A 15 0.27 8.52 -5.56
N ASP A 16 1.17 8.92 -6.46
CA ASP A 16 0.79 9.53 -7.74
C ASP A 16 -0.02 8.56 -8.59
N PHE A 17 0.36 7.27 -8.64
CA PHE A 17 -0.41 6.24 -9.31
C PHE A 17 -1.82 6.08 -8.72
N CYS A 18 -1.95 5.97 -7.40
CA CYS A 18 -3.25 5.79 -6.74
C CYS A 18 -4.20 6.97 -7.02
N LYS A 19 -3.72 8.21 -6.97
CA LYS A 19 -4.54 9.39 -7.28
C LYS A 19 -5.10 9.34 -8.71
N GLU A 20 -4.25 9.05 -9.69
CA GLU A 20 -4.67 8.97 -11.09
C GLU A 20 -5.59 7.76 -11.32
N PHE A 21 -5.29 6.63 -10.66
CA PHE A 21 -6.09 5.42 -10.74
C PHE A 21 -7.49 5.63 -10.14
N ASP A 22 -7.61 6.27 -8.98
CA ASP A 22 -8.89 6.54 -8.33
C ASP A 22 -9.77 7.43 -9.22
N LEU A 23 -9.20 8.48 -9.83
CA LEU A 23 -9.90 9.33 -10.79
C LEU A 23 -10.39 8.54 -12.01
N ALA A 24 -9.54 7.67 -12.55
CA ALA A 24 -9.90 6.82 -13.68
C ALA A 24 -10.99 5.81 -13.31
N VAL A 25 -10.89 5.16 -12.14
CA VAL A 25 -11.88 4.20 -11.65
C VAL A 25 -13.22 4.89 -11.47
N GLN A 26 -13.28 6.05 -10.79
CA GLN A 26 -14.52 6.80 -10.61
C GLN A 26 -15.19 7.17 -11.95
N LYS A 27 -14.40 7.54 -12.97
CA LYS A 27 -14.92 7.88 -14.29
C LYS A 27 -15.44 6.66 -15.08
N HIS A 28 -14.85 5.48 -14.87
CA HIS A 28 -15.11 4.28 -15.66
C HIS A 28 -15.88 3.20 -14.89
N GLN A 29 -16.31 3.50 -13.67
CA GLN A 29 -17.08 2.57 -12.84
C GLN A 29 -18.46 2.32 -13.46
N ILE A 30 -18.87 1.05 -13.48
CA ILE A 30 -20.21 0.67 -13.93
C ILE A 30 -21.16 0.80 -12.74
N ASP A 31 -22.18 1.66 -12.87
CA ASP A 31 -23.23 1.79 -11.87
C ASP A 31 -23.96 0.46 -11.68
N THR A 32 -23.97 -0.01 -10.44
CA THR A 32 -24.71 -1.23 -10.06
C THR A 32 -25.81 -0.84 -9.08
N PRO A 33 -27.10 -0.88 -9.51
CA PRO A 33 -28.21 -0.27 -8.76
C PRO A 33 -28.45 -0.88 -7.37
N ASP A 34 -28.01 -2.12 -7.13
CA ASP A 34 -28.24 -2.84 -5.87
C ASP A 34 -26.99 -3.05 -5.00
N LYS A 35 -25.83 -2.53 -5.40
CA LYS A 35 -24.62 -2.67 -4.58
C LYS A 35 -24.52 -1.50 -3.60
N LYS A 36 -24.68 -1.82 -2.31
CA LYS A 36 -24.25 -0.93 -1.23
C LYS A 36 -22.79 -0.54 -1.46
N HIS A 37 -22.53 0.73 -1.70
CA HIS A 37 -21.18 1.26 -1.82
C HIS A 37 -20.46 0.97 -0.49
N TYR A 38 -19.44 0.12 -0.54
CA TYR A 38 -18.72 -0.30 0.65
C TYR A 38 -17.45 0.52 0.79
N GLU A 39 -17.61 1.74 1.31
CA GLU A 39 -16.47 2.53 1.78
C GLU A 39 -16.13 2.09 3.21
N ARG A 40 -15.32 1.04 3.32
CA ARG A 40 -14.56 0.83 4.55
C ARG A 40 -13.30 1.65 4.46
N SER A 41 -13.22 2.71 5.27
CA SER A 41 -11.97 3.40 5.52
C SER A 41 -10.95 2.40 6.09
N SER A 42 -9.95 2.03 5.30
CA SER A 42 -8.78 1.32 5.79
C SER A 42 -7.97 2.23 6.71
N ARG A 43 -7.24 1.65 7.66
CA ARG A 43 -6.29 2.41 8.50
C ARG A 43 -5.02 2.79 7.74
N MET A 44 -4.78 2.13 6.61
CA MET A 44 -3.62 2.32 5.74
C MET A 44 -4.11 2.60 4.33
N SER A 45 -3.51 3.59 3.69
CA SER A 45 -3.78 3.97 2.30
C SER A 45 -3.32 2.90 1.32
N ASP A 46 -3.92 2.88 0.12
CA ASP A 46 -3.52 1.97 -0.94
C ASP A 46 -2.07 2.22 -1.38
N SER A 47 -1.62 3.48 -1.40
CA SER A 47 -0.23 3.87 -1.66
C SER A 47 0.75 3.22 -0.67
N GLU A 48 0.44 3.23 0.63
CA GLU A 48 1.25 2.57 1.67
C GLU A 48 1.28 1.04 1.45
N ILE A 49 0.14 0.42 1.17
CA ILE A 49 0.04 -1.03 0.92
C ILE A 49 0.86 -1.43 -0.30
N ILE A 50 0.73 -0.70 -1.41
CA ILE A 50 1.49 -0.92 -2.64
C ILE A 50 2.98 -0.76 -2.37
N THR A 51 3.38 0.25 -1.59
CA THR A 51 4.79 0.47 -1.22
C THR A 51 5.37 -0.73 -0.48
N ILE A 52 4.62 -1.29 0.49
CA ILE A 52 5.03 -2.49 1.23
C ILE A 52 5.13 -3.70 0.28
N LEU A 53 4.17 -3.88 -0.63
CA LEU A 53 4.19 -4.97 -1.61
C LEU A 53 5.38 -4.88 -2.57
N ILE A 54 5.68 -3.69 -3.09
CA ILE A 54 6.85 -3.47 -3.94
C ILE A 54 8.13 -3.70 -3.12
N GLY A 55 8.19 -3.18 -1.89
CA GLY A 55 9.31 -3.37 -0.97
C GLY A 55 9.61 -4.85 -0.68
N PHE A 56 8.59 -5.71 -0.62
CA PHE A 56 8.75 -7.15 -0.48
C PHE A 56 9.56 -7.77 -1.62
N HIS A 57 9.30 -7.36 -2.87
CA HIS A 57 9.99 -7.89 -4.05
C HIS A 57 11.46 -7.47 -4.16
N PHE A 58 11.85 -6.37 -3.50
CA PHE A 58 13.25 -5.95 -3.41
C PHE A 58 14.03 -6.65 -2.29
N GLY A 59 13.35 -7.35 -1.39
CA GLY A 59 13.95 -8.09 -0.30
C GLY A 59 14.21 -9.56 -0.63
N THR A 60 15.03 -10.22 0.19
CA THR A 60 15.30 -11.67 0.08
C THR A 60 14.39 -12.50 0.99
N PHE A 61 13.18 -12.01 1.26
CA PHE A 61 12.24 -12.69 2.16
C PHE A 61 11.53 -13.82 1.43
N ARG A 62 11.44 -14.99 2.06
CA ARG A 62 10.83 -16.18 1.45
C ARG A 62 9.32 -16.07 1.26
N ASN A 63 8.63 -15.35 2.13
CA ASN A 63 7.20 -15.13 2.04
C ASN A 63 6.81 -13.77 2.63
N PHE A 64 5.69 -13.24 2.15
CA PHE A 64 5.20 -11.91 2.52
C PHE A 64 4.86 -11.82 4.02
N LYS A 65 4.29 -12.88 4.61
CA LYS A 65 3.95 -12.90 6.04
C LYS A 65 5.18 -12.67 6.92
N HIS A 66 6.29 -13.34 6.61
CA HIS A 66 7.53 -13.19 7.36
C HIS A 66 8.13 -11.79 7.17
N TYR A 67 8.13 -11.28 5.94
CA TYR A 67 8.52 -9.89 5.65
C TYR A 67 7.70 -8.88 6.46
N TYR A 68 6.38 -9.00 6.45
CA TYR A 68 5.49 -8.06 7.10
C TYR A 68 5.65 -8.07 8.64
N LEU A 69 5.60 -9.25 9.25
CA LEU A 69 5.63 -9.39 10.72
C LEU A 69 7.01 -9.11 11.33
N PHE A 70 8.08 -9.51 10.66
CA PHE A 70 9.43 -9.46 11.24
C PHE A 70 10.27 -8.31 10.72
N TYR A 71 9.95 -7.75 9.55
CA TYR A 71 10.67 -6.60 9.00
C TYR A 71 9.85 -5.31 9.05
N VAL A 72 8.68 -5.28 8.39
CA VAL A 72 7.87 -4.05 8.29
C VAL A 72 7.41 -3.58 9.68
N GLN A 73 6.78 -4.46 10.45
CA GLN A 73 6.29 -4.13 11.80
C GLN A 73 7.40 -3.77 12.80
N LYS A 74 8.63 -4.24 12.59
CA LYS A 74 9.74 -4.06 13.53
C LYS A 74 10.65 -2.88 13.17
N HIS A 75 10.89 -2.67 11.88
CA HIS A 75 11.88 -1.72 11.39
C HIS A 75 11.30 -0.54 10.63
N LEU A 76 10.09 -0.67 10.05
CA LEU A 76 9.47 0.37 9.22
C LEU A 76 8.26 1.04 9.89
N ARG A 77 8.09 0.88 11.20
CA ARG A 77 6.97 1.48 11.95
C ARG A 77 6.97 3.02 11.92
N GLY A 78 8.14 3.64 11.74
CA GLY A 78 8.24 5.09 11.56
C GLY A 78 7.60 5.55 10.25
N GLU A 79 7.83 4.81 9.17
CA GLU A 79 7.31 5.13 7.84
C GLU A 79 5.86 4.69 7.66
N PHE A 80 5.44 3.61 8.35
CA PHE A 80 4.09 3.08 8.33
C PHE A 80 3.53 3.05 9.77
N PRO A 81 2.96 4.14 10.28
CA PRO A 81 2.49 4.22 11.66
C PRO A 81 1.21 3.40 11.90
N ASN A 82 0.38 3.23 10.86
CA ASN A 82 -0.95 2.63 10.95
C ASN A 82 -1.03 1.20 10.41
N LEU A 83 0.02 0.40 10.66
CA LEU A 83 0.06 -1.00 10.23
C LEU A 83 -1.19 -1.80 10.63
N VAL A 84 -1.67 -2.60 9.69
CA VAL A 84 -2.80 -3.52 9.88
C VAL A 84 -2.31 -4.86 10.45
N SER A 85 -3.20 -5.57 11.16
CA SER A 85 -2.89 -6.85 11.83
C SER A 85 -3.04 -8.04 10.90
#